data_AF-A0A662EV48-F1
#
_entry.id   AF-A0A662EV48-F1
#
_cell.length_a   1.000
_cell.length_b   1.000
_cell.length_c   1.000
_cell.angle_alpha   90.00
_cell.angle_beta   90.00
_cell.angle_gamma   90.00
#
_symmetry.space_group_name_H-M   'P 1'
#
loop_
_entity.id
_entity.type
_entity.pdbx_description
1 polymer ?
#
loop_
_entity_poly.entity_id
_entity_poly.type
_entity_poly.pdbx_seq_one_letter_code
_entity_poly.pdbx_strand_id
1 'polypeptide(L)'
;MLEAGEPFPVEGEVDAVFIDLPEPWLAVPPAYSVLAAGRPLAGIVPTAEQLKGFVAALEREGFVAVECVEMLERRMLVREREGVRPAERMVGFTGYLVSARKALGKEVG
;
A
#
# COMPACT_ATOMS: atom_id res chain seq x y z
N MET A 1 7.12 10.50 -16.77
CA MET A 1 6.24 10.41 -15.58
C MET A 1 5.22 9.34 -15.93
N LEU A 2 5.01 8.34 -15.08
CA LEU A 2 3.94 7.37 -15.31
C LEU A 2 2.61 8.08 -15.01
N GLU A 3 1.67 8.02 -15.94
CA GLU A 3 0.31 8.50 -15.70
C GLU A 3 -0.52 7.38 -15.07
N ALA A 4 -1.39 7.73 -14.15
CA ALA A 4 -2.19 6.75 -13.43
C ALA A 4 -3.15 6.05 -14.40
N GLY A 5 -3.04 4.72 -14.52
CA GLY A 5 -3.85 3.91 -15.45
C GLY A 5 -3.13 3.45 -16.70
N GLU A 6 -1.98 4.04 -17.03
CA GLU A 6 -1.15 3.57 -18.14
C GLU A 6 -0.41 2.27 -17.79
N PRO A 7 -0.08 1.43 -18.78
CA PRO A 7 0.75 0.24 -18.56
C PRO A 7 2.11 0.59 -17.95
N PHE A 8 2.60 -0.26 -17.04
CA PHE A 8 3.96 -0.13 -16.53
C PHE A 8 4.96 -0.44 -17.65
N PRO A 9 6.01 0.38 -17.86
CA PRO A 9 7.02 0.19 -18.91
C PRO A 9 8.05 -0.87 -18.49
N VAL A 10 7.56 -2.07 -18.20
CA VAL A 10 8.37 -3.22 -17.80
C VAL A 10 8.23 -4.33 -18.83
N GLU A 11 9.31 -5.04 -19.10
CA GLU A 11 9.29 -6.24 -19.92
C GLU A 11 9.09 -7.47 -19.01
N GLY A 12 8.03 -8.24 -19.28
CA GLY A 12 7.72 -9.45 -18.49
C GLY A 12 7.01 -9.16 -17.17
N GLU A 13 7.03 -10.16 -16.28
CA GLU A 13 6.39 -10.06 -14.97
C GLU A 13 7.33 -9.49 -13.90
N VAL A 14 6.78 -8.79 -12.91
CA VAL A 14 7.53 -8.23 -11.77
C VAL A 14 7.25 -9.00 -10.48
N ASP A 15 8.20 -8.96 -9.54
CA ASP A 15 8.08 -9.64 -8.24
C ASP A 15 7.34 -8.84 -7.16
N ALA A 16 7.14 -7.53 -7.36
CA ALA A 16 6.42 -6.67 -6.42
C ALA A 16 5.97 -5.37 -7.09
N VAL A 17 4.90 -4.76 -6.57
CA VAL A 17 4.45 -3.40 -6.95
C VAL A 17 4.26 -2.56 -5.68
N PHE A 18 4.67 -1.29 -5.74
CA PHE A 18 4.35 -0.27 -4.74
C PHE A 18 3.59 0.90 -5.38
N ILE A 19 2.43 1.26 -4.83
CA ILE A 19 1.58 2.34 -5.34
C ILE A 19 1.56 3.51 -4.34
N ASP A 20 1.99 4.69 -4.80
CA ASP A 20 1.90 5.96 -4.10
C ASP A 20 1.40 7.02 -5.10
N LEU A 21 0.07 7.13 -5.21
CA LEU A 21 -0.62 7.96 -6.20
C LEU A 21 -1.86 8.61 -5.58
N PRO A 22 -2.29 9.80 -6.06
CA PRO A 22 -3.55 10.41 -5.63
C PRO A 22 -4.78 9.55 -5.90
N GLU A 23 -4.77 8.82 -7.02
CA GLU A 23 -5.87 7.96 -7.48
C GLU A 23 -5.37 6.52 -7.65
N PRO A 24 -5.06 5.81 -6.56
CA PRO A 24 -4.37 4.52 -6.61
C PRO A 24 -5.17 3.44 -7.35
N TRP A 25 -6.51 3.55 -7.39
CA TRP A 25 -7.40 2.64 -8.10
C TRP A 25 -7.15 2.60 -9.62
N LEU A 26 -6.64 3.68 -10.21
CA LEU A 26 -6.28 3.70 -11.64
C LEU A 26 -5.06 2.81 -11.92
N ALA A 27 -4.12 2.72 -10.98
CA ALA A 27 -2.93 1.89 -11.13
C ALA A 27 -3.15 0.40 -10.77
N VAL A 28 -4.28 0.04 -10.16
CA VAL A 28 -4.55 -1.35 -9.75
C VAL A 28 -4.63 -2.32 -10.95
N PRO A 29 -5.42 -2.06 -12.02
CA PRO A 29 -5.46 -2.94 -13.19
C PRO A 29 -4.10 -3.14 -13.89
N PRO A 30 -3.33 -2.07 -14.22
CA PRO A 30 -2.01 -2.26 -14.83
C PRO A 30 -1.01 -2.91 -13.86
N ALA A 31 -1.15 -2.72 -12.54
CA ALA A 31 -0.32 -3.43 -11.56
C ALA A 31 -0.60 -4.93 -11.57
N TYR A 32 -1.88 -5.31 -11.62
CA TYR A 32 -2.28 -6.71 -11.68
C TYR A 32 -1.77 -7.40 -12.95
N SER A 33 -1.75 -6.70 -14.09
CA SER A 33 -1.33 -7.30 -15.36
C SER A 33 0.16 -7.67 -15.39
N VAL A 34 1.03 -6.85 -14.79
CA VAL A 34 2.48 -7.06 -14.80
C VAL A 34 3.01 -7.84 -13.59
N LEU A 35 2.26 -7.91 -12.49
CA LEU A 35 2.71 -8.59 -11.27
C LEU A 35 2.65 -10.12 -11.45
N ALA A 36 3.70 -10.86 -11.12
CA ALA A 36 3.67 -12.32 -11.22
C ALA A 36 2.66 -12.93 -10.22
N ALA A 37 2.15 -14.13 -10.49
CA ALA A 37 1.16 -14.78 -9.63
C ALA A 37 1.67 -14.96 -8.17
N GLY A 38 0.82 -14.68 -7.18
CA GLY A 38 1.14 -14.80 -5.75
C GLY A 38 2.05 -13.70 -5.19
N ARG A 39 2.56 -12.79 -6.04
CA ARG A 39 3.45 -11.71 -5.63
C ARG A 39 2.73 -10.58 -4.91
N PRO A 40 3.44 -9.84 -4.04
CA PRO A 40 2.85 -8.77 -3.24
C PRO A 40 2.65 -7.47 -4.02
N LEU A 41 1.60 -6.76 -3.62
CA LEU A 41 1.41 -5.33 -3.87
C LEU A 41 1.35 -4.63 -2.52
N ALA A 42 1.96 -3.46 -2.43
CA ALA A 42 1.77 -2.54 -1.32
C ALA A 42 1.47 -1.13 -1.82
N GLY A 43 0.95 -0.28 -0.96
CA GLY A 43 0.78 1.13 -1.26
C GLY A 43 0.47 1.96 -0.04
N ILE A 44 0.50 3.27 -0.22
CA ILE A 44 0.24 4.24 0.84
C ILE A 44 -0.77 5.28 0.36
N VAL A 45 -1.71 5.64 1.23
CA VAL A 45 -2.70 6.69 0.96
C VAL A 45 -2.91 7.59 2.18
N PRO A 46 -3.08 8.92 2.00
CA PRO A 46 -3.18 9.86 3.12
C PRO A 46 -4.60 10.03 3.67
N THR A 47 -5.64 9.52 3.03
CA THR A 47 -7.04 9.70 3.49
C THR A 47 -7.82 8.40 3.57
N ALA A 48 -8.82 8.37 4.45
CA ALA A 48 -9.69 7.20 4.65
C ALA A 48 -10.55 6.91 3.40
N GLU A 49 -10.96 7.94 2.68
CA GLU A 49 -11.71 7.81 1.42
C GLU A 49 -10.85 7.18 0.32
N GLN A 50 -9.58 7.60 0.20
CA GLN A 50 -8.64 6.94 -0.70
C GLN A 50 -8.36 5.50 -0.28
N LEU A 51 -8.22 5.22 1.02
CA LEU A 51 -8.08 3.87 1.56
C LEU A 51 -9.25 2.99 1.12
N LYS A 52 -10.49 3.46 1.34
CA LYS A 52 -11.70 2.75 0.95
C LYS A 52 -11.74 2.46 -0.56
N GLY A 53 -11.43 3.47 -1.39
CA GLY A 53 -11.41 3.33 -2.83
C GLY A 53 -10.33 2.37 -3.32
N PHE A 54 -9.15 2.40 -2.70
CA PHE A 54 -8.03 1.55 -3.07
C PHE A 54 -8.32 0.07 -2.73
N VAL A 55 -8.80 -0.21 -1.52
CA VAL A 55 -9.20 -1.58 -1.10
C VAL A 55 -10.26 -2.15 -2.04
N ALA A 56 -11.31 -1.38 -2.34
CA ALA A 56 -12.36 -1.83 -3.25
C ALA A 56 -11.83 -2.13 -4.66
N ALA A 57 -10.87 -1.33 -5.16
CA ALA A 57 -10.24 -1.59 -6.45
C ALA A 57 -9.40 -2.88 -6.43
N LEU A 58 -8.62 -3.12 -5.38
CA LEU A 58 -7.82 -4.32 -5.20
C LEU A 58 -8.69 -5.59 -5.18
N GLU A 59 -9.75 -5.60 -4.36
CA GLU A 59 -10.68 -6.72 -4.27
C GLU A 59 -11.36 -7.01 -5.62
N ARG A 60 -11.84 -5.96 -6.30
CA ARG A 60 -12.49 -6.09 -7.61
C ARG A 60 -11.57 -6.65 -8.69
N GLU A 61 -10.28 -6.30 -8.68
CA GLU A 61 -9.33 -6.79 -9.68
C GLU A 61 -8.86 -8.24 -9.43
N GLY A 62 -9.13 -8.77 -8.23
CA GLY A 62 -8.77 -10.14 -7.84
C GLY A 62 -7.48 -10.23 -7.03
N PHE A 63 -7.08 -9.15 -6.33
CA PHE A 63 -6.12 -9.26 -5.25
C PHE A 63 -6.76 -9.93 -4.03
N VAL A 64 -5.95 -10.67 -3.27
CA VAL A 64 -6.35 -11.39 -2.07
C VAL A 64 -5.46 -11.00 -0.90
N ALA A 65 -5.83 -11.41 0.32
CA ALA A 65 -5.12 -11.07 1.55
C ALA A 65 -4.87 -9.55 1.68
N VAL A 66 -5.93 -8.76 1.44
CA VAL A 66 -5.86 -7.31 1.56
C VAL A 66 -5.83 -6.93 3.03
N GLU A 67 -4.76 -6.25 3.44
CA GLU A 67 -4.54 -5.77 4.81
C GLU A 67 -4.30 -4.28 4.80
N CYS A 68 -4.78 -3.60 5.84
CA CYS A 68 -4.65 -2.15 6.01
C CYS A 68 -4.16 -1.86 7.43
N VAL A 69 -3.10 -1.07 7.56
CA VAL A 69 -2.54 -0.65 8.85
C VAL A 69 -2.17 0.83 8.82
N GLU A 70 -2.14 1.45 10.00
CA GLU A 70 -1.44 2.72 10.22
C GLU A 70 -0.30 2.50 11.22
N MET A 71 0.74 3.33 11.16
CA MET A 71 1.90 3.24 12.04
C MET A 71 2.07 4.52 12.86
N LEU A 72 2.18 4.37 14.17
CA LEU A 72 2.49 5.45 15.10
C LEU A 72 3.97 5.38 15.54
N GLU A 73 4.81 6.27 15.02
CA GLU A 73 6.19 6.42 15.50
C GLU A 73 6.20 7.22 16.81
N ARG A 74 6.54 6.54 17.92
CA ARG A 74 6.68 7.19 19.24
C ARG A 74 8.14 7.18 19.69
N ARG A 75 8.79 8.33 19.60
CA ARG A 75 10.20 8.49 20.01
C ARG A 75 10.33 8.43 21.52
N MET A 76 11.36 7.72 21.98
CA MET A 76 11.74 7.65 23.39
C MET A 76 12.89 8.60 23.66
N LEU A 77 12.71 9.50 24.64
CA LEU A 77 13.77 10.31 25.21
C LEU A 77 14.49 9.46 26.26
N VAL A 78 15.74 9.12 25.97
CA VAL A 78 16.63 8.36 26.85
C VAL A 78 17.69 9.31 27.38
N ARG A 79 17.68 9.58 28.69
CA ARG A 79 18.64 10.49 29.34
C ARG A 79 19.15 9.90 30.64
N GLU A 80 20.43 10.10 30.92
CA GLU A 80 21.11 9.48 32.07
C GLU A 80 20.55 9.97 33.42
N ARG A 81 20.17 11.25 33.54
CA ARG A 81 19.67 11.83 34.80
C ARG A 81 18.15 11.82 34.92
N GLU A 82 17.44 12.08 33.82
CA GLU A 82 15.98 12.24 33.81
C GLU A 82 15.23 10.93 33.50
N GLY A 83 15.96 9.85 33.18
CA GLY A 83 15.41 8.54 32.88
C GLY A 83 14.91 8.38 31.45
N VAL A 84 14.08 7.35 31.23
CA VAL A 84 13.50 6.99 29.93
C VAL A 84 12.02 7.33 29.90
N ARG A 85 11.60 8.13 28.93
CA ARG A 85 10.19 8.51 28.74
C ARG A 85 9.86 8.80 27.28
N PRO A 86 8.60 8.74 26.85
CA PRO A 86 8.22 9.17 25.51
C PRO A 86 8.44 10.67 25.30
N ALA A 87 8.68 11.07 24.05
CA ALA A 87 8.67 12.47 23.63
C ALA A 87 7.28 13.09 23.84
N GLU A 88 7.23 14.37 24.18
CA GLU A 88 5.99 15.11 24.46
C GLU A 88 5.16 15.37 23.20
N ARG A 89 5.83 15.48 22.05
CA ARG A 89 5.21 15.70 20.74
C ARG A 89 5.53 14.54 19.82
N MET A 90 4.55 14.13 19.02
CA MET A 90 4.69 13.09 18.01
C MET A 90 3.90 13.48 16.75
N VAL A 91 4.22 12.81 15.64
CA VAL A 91 3.39 12.82 14.44
C VAL A 91 2.23 11.86 14.70
N GLY A 92 1.00 12.39 14.72
CA GLY A 92 -0.20 11.61 15.04
C GLY A 92 -0.72 10.76 13.89
N PHE A 93 -0.32 11.07 12.65
CA PHE A 93 -0.72 10.36 11.45
C PHE A 93 0.24 10.69 10.30
N THR A 94 0.54 9.70 9.46
CA THR A 94 1.33 9.87 8.24
C THR A 94 0.55 9.40 7.02
N GLY A 95 0.03 8.18 7.08
CA GLY A 95 -0.74 7.57 6.01
C GLY A 95 -1.18 6.16 6.39
N TYR A 96 -2.12 5.63 5.62
CA TYR A 96 -2.52 4.23 5.69
C TYR A 96 -1.64 3.42 4.74
N LEU A 97 -1.07 2.33 5.25
CA LEU A 97 -0.37 1.33 4.46
C LEU A 97 -1.34 0.22 4.09
N VAL A 98 -1.44 -0.05 2.81
CA VAL A 98 -2.24 -1.15 2.25
C VAL A 98 -1.30 -2.19 1.69
N SER A 99 -1.58 -3.47 1.95
CA SER A 99 -0.88 -4.57 1.30
C SER A 99 -1.86 -5.62 0.79
N ALA A 100 -1.48 -6.32 -0.27
CA ALA A 100 -2.27 -7.38 -0.88
C ALA A 100 -1.38 -8.34 -1.68
N ARG A 101 -1.94 -9.43 -2.19
CA ARG A 101 -1.26 -10.39 -3.06
C ARG A 101 -2.07 -10.67 -4.32
N LYS A 102 -1.42 -10.81 -5.47
CA LYS A 102 -2.08 -11.28 -6.69
C LYS A 102 -2.53 -12.73 -6.49
N ALA A 103 -3.80 -13.04 -6.77
CA ALA A 103 -4.29 -14.41 -6.71
C ALA A 103 -3.51 -15.34 -7.67
N LEU A 104 -3.42 -16.64 -7.33
CA LEU A 104 -2.74 -17.64 -8.17
C LEU A 104 -3.53 -18.01 -9.44
N GLY A 105 -4.79 -17.58 -9.53
CA GLY A 105 -5.65 -17.64 -10.71
C GLY A 105 -6.83 -16.69 -10.52
N LYS A 106 -7.43 -16.19 -11.61
CA LYS A 106 -8.76 -15.57 -11.54
C LYS A 106 -9.77 -16.71 -11.47
N GLU A 107 -10.47 -16.85 -10.34
CA GLU A 107 -11.73 -17.61 -10.39
C GLU A 107 -12.65 -16.87 -11.36
N VAL A 108 -13.00 -17.54 -12.45
CA VAL A 108 -13.98 -17.04 -13.42
C VAL A 108 -15.33 -17.23 -12.75
N GLY A 109 -15.84 -16.17 -12.12
CA GLY A 109 -17.24 -16.06 -11.73
C GLY A 109 -18.13 -15.86 -12.94
#